data_AF-A0A800FB25-F1
#
_entry.id   AF-A0A800FB25-F1
#
_cell.length_a   1.000
_cell.length_b   1.000
_cell.length_c   1.000
_cell.angle_alpha   90.00
_cell.angle_beta   90.00
_cell.angle_gamma   90.00
#
_symmetry.space_group_name_H-M   'P 1'
#
loop_
_entity.id
_entity.type
_entity.pdbx_description
1 polymer ?
#
loop_
_entity_poly.entity_id
_entity_poly.type
_entity_poly.pdbx_seq_one_letter_code
_entity_poly.pdbx_strand_id
1 'polypeptide(L)'
;MWRILTERELLKQWFPCDVEGEWRVGAELRFIFLRGEGEGLSEEELSGEVLAVDQPRLLEFRWGTHLLKYELTADGDGCRFRLSESFEDSSLGARNAAGWEMCLENLDLLLEGGALVKFVVDVWGAKFKHYGAKFEATFGPQQGPPDDHPLLVEEPEGDLG
;
A
#
# COMPACT_ATOMS: atom_id res chain seq x y z
N MET A 1 10.88 -7.05 -12.14
CA MET A 1 10.28 -7.11 -10.78
C MET A 1 11.07 -6.31 -9.75
N TRP A 2 12.28 -6.71 -9.33
CA TRP A 2 13.04 -5.98 -8.28
C TRP A 2 13.10 -4.46 -8.47
N ARG A 3 13.44 -4.00 -9.68
CA ARG A 3 13.44 -2.57 -10.04
C ARG A 3 12.11 -1.86 -9.76
N ILE A 4 10.98 -2.51 -10.02
CA ILE A 4 9.64 -1.93 -9.77
C ILE A 4 9.34 -1.83 -8.26
N LEU A 5 9.97 -2.68 -7.45
CA LEU A 5 9.84 -2.65 -5.99
C LEU A 5 10.80 -1.67 -5.32
N THR A 6 11.88 -1.25 -5.99
CA THR A 6 12.97 -0.48 -5.35
C THR A 6 13.32 0.83 -6.03
N GLU A 7 13.08 1.00 -7.33
CA GLU A 7 13.31 2.28 -8.00
C GLU A 7 12.16 3.22 -7.68
N ARG A 8 12.44 4.31 -6.97
CA ARG A 8 11.45 5.29 -6.49
C ARG A 8 10.43 5.68 -7.55
N GLU A 9 10.89 5.98 -8.77
CA GLU A 9 10.05 6.38 -9.90
C GLU A 9 9.09 5.29 -10.39
N LEU A 10 9.43 4.01 -10.20
CA LEU A 10 8.55 2.89 -10.51
C LEU A 10 7.67 2.52 -9.32
N LEU A 11 8.23 2.56 -8.10
CA LEU A 11 7.54 2.20 -6.87
C LEU A 11 6.33 3.10 -6.61
N LYS A 12 6.50 4.43 -6.72
CA LYS A 12 5.44 5.41 -6.47
C LYS A 12 4.25 5.32 -7.43
N GLN A 13 4.34 4.52 -8.49
CA GLN A 13 3.24 4.34 -9.45
C GLN A 13 2.18 3.36 -8.94
N TRP A 14 2.55 2.41 -8.08
CA TRP A 14 1.63 1.39 -7.58
C TRP A 14 1.58 1.32 -6.04
N PHE A 15 2.64 1.75 -5.35
CA PHE A 15 2.69 1.82 -3.89
C PHE A 15 1.90 3.04 -3.39
N PRO A 16 1.26 3.00 -2.20
CA PRO A 16 0.35 4.05 -1.73
C PRO A 16 1.00 5.42 -1.50
N CYS A 17 2.33 5.49 -1.42
CA CYS A 17 3.05 6.75 -1.22
C CYS A 17 4.39 6.75 -1.96
N ASP A 18 5.03 7.91 -2.03
CA ASP A 18 6.42 8.00 -2.45
C ASP A 18 7.33 7.65 -1.27
N VAL A 19 8.47 7.00 -1.56
CA VAL A 19 9.42 6.53 -0.55
C VAL A 19 10.76 7.21 -0.80
N GLU A 20 11.19 8.04 0.14
CA GLU A 20 12.52 8.63 0.14
C GLU A 20 13.45 7.87 1.07
N GLY A 21 14.69 7.66 0.63
CA GLY A 21 15.71 6.97 1.38
C GLY A 21 16.52 6.02 0.50
N GLU A 22 17.32 5.17 1.14
CA GLU A 22 18.15 4.17 0.47
C GLU A 22 17.73 2.76 0.93
N TRP A 23 17.68 1.80 0.01
CA TRP A 23 17.47 0.40 0.35
C TRP A 23 18.73 -0.25 0.91
N ARG A 24 19.12 0.19 2.10
CA ARG A 24 20.28 -0.29 2.86
C ARG A 24 19.86 -0.53 4.29
N VAL A 25 20.17 -1.69 4.85
CA VAL A 25 19.81 -2.05 6.23
C VAL A 25 20.23 -0.94 7.22
N GLY A 26 19.29 -0.54 8.08
CA GLY A 26 19.40 0.54 9.05
C GLY A 26 19.27 1.95 8.46
N ALA A 27 18.99 2.11 7.16
CA ALA A 27 18.68 3.40 6.58
C ALA A 27 17.25 3.84 6.94
N GLU A 28 17.10 5.13 7.26
CA GLU A 28 15.81 5.76 7.46
C GLU A 28 15.07 5.92 6.13
N LEU A 29 13.75 5.76 6.19
CA LEU A 29 12.83 6.00 5.11
C LEU A 29 11.85 7.10 5.50
N ARG A 30 11.44 7.91 4.52
CA ARG A 30 10.36 8.89 4.66
C ARG A 30 9.26 8.58 3.66
N PHE A 31 8.03 8.57 4.13
CA PHE A 31 6.84 8.32 3.32
C PHE A 31 6.12 9.62 3.00
N ILE A 32 5.92 9.88 1.72
CA ILE A 32 5.26 11.10 1.24
C ILE A 32 3.96 10.70 0.56
N PHE A 33 2.86 10.90 1.27
CA PHE A 33 1.51 10.69 0.75
C PHE A 33 1.07 11.89 -0.10
N LEU A 34 0.33 11.61 -1.17
CA LEU A 34 -0.18 12.64 -2.06
C LEU A 34 -1.58 13.08 -1.62
N ARG A 35 -2.03 14.24 -2.10
CA ARG A 35 -3.43 14.71 -1.99
C ARG A 35 -4.00 14.74 -0.56
N GLY A 36 -3.16 14.99 0.43
CA GLY A 36 -3.58 15.11 1.82
C GLY A 36 -3.85 13.78 2.53
N GLU A 37 -3.60 12.63 1.90
CA GLU A 37 -3.77 11.30 2.52
C GLU A 37 -2.82 11.07 3.71
N GLY A 38 -1.77 11.88 3.83
CA GLY A 38 -0.88 11.90 5.00
C GLY A 38 -1.20 12.98 6.03
N GLU A 39 -2.26 13.77 5.84
CA GLU A 39 -2.66 14.79 6.81
C GLU A 39 -3.15 14.14 8.11
N GLY A 40 -2.65 14.65 9.24
CA GLY A 40 -2.96 14.09 10.56
C GLY A 40 -2.11 12.90 10.97
N LEU A 41 -1.28 12.34 10.07
CA LEU A 41 -0.29 11.32 10.44
C LEU A 41 0.85 11.94 11.26
N SER A 42 1.28 11.22 12.30
CA SER A 42 2.43 11.56 13.11
C SER A 42 3.75 11.39 12.35
N GLU A 43 4.83 11.97 12.88
CA GLU A 43 6.19 11.75 12.32
C GLU A 43 6.56 10.27 12.31
N GLU A 44 6.13 9.52 13.33
CA GLU A 44 6.36 8.07 13.41
C GLU A 44 5.69 7.36 12.23
N GLU A 45 4.42 7.65 11.95
CA GLU A 45 3.65 7.08 10.83
C GLU A 45 4.20 7.46 9.45
N LEU A 46 4.87 8.61 9.34
CA LEU A 46 5.52 9.09 8.11
C LEU A 46 6.98 8.62 7.98
N SER A 47 7.48 7.82 8.92
CA SER A 47 8.87 7.36 8.99
C SER A 47 8.98 5.85 8.91
N GLY A 48 10.16 5.37 8.50
CA GLY A 48 10.46 3.96 8.39
C GLY A 48 11.94 3.66 8.52
N GLU A 49 12.27 2.38 8.51
CA GLU A 49 13.63 1.88 8.58
C GLU A 49 13.75 0.61 7.74
N VAL A 50 14.81 0.47 6.97
CA VAL A 50 15.10 -0.76 6.24
C VAL A 50 15.64 -1.82 7.20
N LEU A 51 14.96 -2.96 7.29
CA LEU A 51 15.28 -4.03 8.24
C LEU A 51 16.06 -5.16 7.58
N ALA A 52 15.75 -5.51 6.33
CA ALA A 52 16.47 -6.54 5.59
C ALA A 52 16.52 -6.23 4.09
N VAL A 53 17.66 -6.53 3.46
CA VAL A 53 17.85 -6.47 2.01
C VAL A 53 18.69 -7.67 1.57
N ASP A 54 18.12 -8.53 0.74
CA ASP A 54 18.83 -9.60 0.03
C ASP A 54 18.39 -9.57 -1.43
N GLN A 55 19.07 -8.75 -2.24
CA GLN A 55 18.67 -8.53 -3.63
C GLN A 55 18.89 -9.77 -4.50
N PRO A 56 17.95 -10.13 -5.40
CA PRO A 56 16.66 -9.50 -5.67
C PRO A 56 15.49 -10.17 -4.94
N ARG A 57 15.72 -10.90 -3.85
CA ARG A 57 14.77 -11.86 -3.27
C ARG A 57 13.95 -11.31 -2.10
N LEU A 58 14.52 -10.42 -1.30
CA LEU A 58 13.91 -9.96 -0.07
C LEU A 58 14.18 -8.48 0.18
N LEU A 59 13.12 -7.75 0.49
CA LEU A 59 13.17 -6.43 1.10
C LEU A 59 12.20 -6.42 2.29
N GLU A 60 12.67 -6.00 3.46
CA GLU A 60 11.83 -5.82 4.64
C GLU A 60 12.10 -4.44 5.24
N PHE A 61 11.05 -3.71 5.57
CA PHE A 61 11.15 -2.37 6.12
C PHE A 61 9.98 -2.05 7.04
N ARG A 62 10.24 -1.17 8.01
CA ARG A 62 9.20 -0.55 8.83
C ARG A 62 8.48 0.53 8.01
N TRP A 63 7.16 0.51 8.01
CA TRP A 63 6.28 1.50 7.39
C TRP A 63 5.36 2.07 8.47
N GLY A 64 5.73 3.21 9.05
CA GLY A 64 5.09 3.71 10.26
C GLY A 64 5.24 2.74 11.42
N THR A 65 4.11 2.30 11.98
CA THR A 65 4.07 1.28 13.04
C THR A 65 3.97 -0.15 12.49
N HIS A 66 3.92 -0.31 11.16
CA HIS A 66 3.73 -1.60 10.48
C HIS A 66 5.05 -2.14 9.94
N LEU A 67 5.09 -3.44 9.65
CA LEU A 67 6.19 -4.09 8.95
C LEU A 67 5.73 -4.55 7.56
N LEU A 68 6.47 -4.14 6.53
CA LEU A 68 6.29 -4.61 5.17
C LEU A 68 7.43 -5.52 4.76
N LYS A 69 7.06 -6.66 4.19
CA LYS A 69 7.99 -7.65 3.66
C LYS A 69 7.64 -8.00 2.22
N TYR A 70 8.60 -7.79 1.34
CA TYR A 70 8.56 -8.16 -0.07
C TYR A 70 9.43 -9.38 -0.31
N GLU A 71 8.83 -10.43 -0.87
CA GLU A 71 9.55 -11.65 -1.25
C GLU A 71 9.36 -11.92 -2.74
N LEU A 72 10.46 -12.14 -3.44
CA LEU A 72 10.49 -12.59 -4.82
C LEU A 72 11.03 -14.01 -4.87
N THR A 73 10.20 -14.90 -5.41
CA THR A 73 10.55 -16.30 -5.66
C THR A 73 10.47 -16.60 -7.15
N ALA A 74 11.42 -17.39 -7.67
CA ALA A 74 11.37 -17.82 -9.06
C ALA A 74 10.15 -18.71 -9.29
N ASP A 75 9.46 -18.52 -10.41
CA ASP A 75 8.27 -19.31 -10.78
C ASP A 75 8.25 -19.54 -12.30
N GLY A 76 8.87 -20.64 -12.73
CA GLY A 76 9.10 -20.92 -14.16
C GLY A 76 9.93 -19.83 -14.82
N ASP A 77 9.44 -19.32 -15.95
CA ASP A 77 10.03 -18.18 -16.67
C ASP A 77 9.68 -16.81 -16.03
N GLY A 78 8.88 -16.82 -14.96
CA GLY A 78 8.42 -15.65 -14.25
C GLY A 78 8.91 -15.57 -12.82
N CYS A 79 8.18 -14.77 -12.03
CA CYS A 79 8.47 -14.57 -10.62
C CYS A 79 7.15 -14.40 -9.86
N ARG A 80 7.09 -14.98 -8.66
CA ARG A 80 6.04 -14.74 -7.69
C ARG A 80 6.49 -13.68 -6.71
N PHE A 81 5.76 -12.57 -6.71
CA PHE A 81 5.87 -11.52 -5.70
C PHE A 81 4.88 -11.81 -4.56
N ARG A 82 5.38 -11.75 -3.31
CA ARG A 82 4.56 -11.74 -2.11
C ARG A 82 4.82 -10.46 -1.33
N LEU A 83 3.77 -9.69 -1.11
CA LEU A 83 3.72 -8.62 -0.12
C LEU A 83 3.08 -9.17 1.15
N SER A 84 3.76 -9.00 2.29
CA SER A 84 3.19 -9.28 3.61
C SER A 84 3.25 -8.03 4.46
N GLU A 85 2.15 -7.71 5.10
CA GLU A 85 2.04 -6.62 6.08
C GLU A 85 1.79 -7.23 7.46
N SER A 86 2.51 -6.75 8.48
CA SER A 86 2.30 -7.12 9.88
C SER A 86 2.08 -5.87 10.72
N PHE A 87 1.07 -5.91 11.58
CA PHE A 87 0.60 -4.80 12.39
C PHE A 87 -0.13 -5.34 13.63
N GLU A 88 -0.22 -4.52 14.68
CA GLU A 88 -0.80 -4.96 15.97
C GLU A 88 -2.33 -4.89 15.98
N ASP A 89 -2.90 -3.81 15.43
CA ASP A 89 -4.34 -3.58 15.44
C ASP A 89 -5.05 -4.35 14.32
N SER A 90 -5.51 -5.55 14.64
CA SER A 90 -6.26 -6.42 13.71
C SER A 90 -7.55 -5.80 13.14
N SER A 91 -8.07 -4.72 13.72
CA SER A 91 -9.25 -4.03 13.18
C SER A 91 -8.96 -3.24 11.90
N LEU A 92 -7.67 -2.99 11.60
CA LEU A 92 -7.22 -2.34 10.36
C LEU A 92 -7.15 -3.31 9.17
N GLY A 93 -7.32 -4.62 9.40
CA GLY A 93 -7.06 -5.65 8.40
C GLY A 93 -7.84 -5.46 7.11
N ALA A 94 -9.14 -5.24 7.19
CA ALA A 94 -9.97 -5.07 5.99
C ALA A 94 -9.65 -3.78 5.23
N ARG A 95 -9.34 -2.71 5.96
CA ARG A 95 -8.94 -1.41 5.40
C ARG A 95 -7.67 -1.55 4.57
N ASN A 96 -6.66 -2.19 5.17
CA ASN A 96 -5.36 -2.38 4.55
C ASN A 96 -5.44 -3.37 3.38
N ALA A 97 -6.17 -4.48 3.53
CA ALA A 97 -6.35 -5.45 2.45
C ALA A 97 -7.00 -4.82 1.21
N ALA A 98 -8.03 -3.97 1.40
CA ALA A 98 -8.65 -3.24 0.31
C ALA A 98 -7.67 -2.28 -0.40
N GLY A 99 -6.85 -1.56 0.37
CA GLY A 99 -5.80 -0.69 -0.17
C GLY A 99 -4.75 -1.47 -0.96
N TRP A 100 -4.24 -2.57 -0.40
CA TRP A 100 -3.25 -3.42 -1.06
C TRP A 100 -3.77 -4.06 -2.33
N GLU A 101 -5.02 -4.50 -2.36
CA GLU A 101 -5.60 -5.08 -3.56
C GLU A 101 -5.57 -4.07 -4.72
N MET A 102 -5.94 -2.81 -4.47
CA MET A 102 -5.85 -1.76 -5.51
C MET A 102 -4.41 -1.43 -5.92
N CYS A 103 -3.48 -1.41 -4.96
CA CYS A 103 -2.06 -1.22 -5.24
C CYS A 103 -1.50 -2.35 -6.13
N LEU A 104 -1.89 -3.60 -5.85
CA LEU A 104 -1.46 -4.78 -6.60
C LEU A 104 -2.12 -4.86 -7.99
N GLU A 105 -3.38 -4.44 -8.14
CA GLU A 105 -4.02 -4.27 -9.45
C GLU A 105 -3.27 -3.26 -10.33
N ASN A 106 -2.81 -2.14 -9.74
CA ASN A 106 -1.98 -1.16 -10.44
C ASN A 106 -0.58 -1.69 -10.76
N LEU A 107 -0.01 -2.55 -9.91
CA LEU A 107 1.25 -3.23 -10.20
C LEU A 107 1.11 -4.17 -11.41
N ASP A 108 0.02 -4.92 -11.53
CA ASP A 108 -0.26 -5.77 -12.68
C ASP A 108 -0.39 -4.94 -13.96
N LEU A 109 -1.18 -3.85 -13.93
CA LEU A 109 -1.30 -2.93 -15.06
C LEU A 109 0.04 -2.32 -15.48
N LEU A 110 0.88 -1.91 -14.52
CA LEU A 110 2.22 -1.38 -14.78
C LEU A 110 3.11 -2.40 -15.50
N LEU A 111 3.03 -3.67 -15.11
CA LEU A 111 3.80 -4.76 -15.73
C LEU A 111 3.33 -5.08 -17.15
N GLU A 112 2.04 -4.92 -17.43
CA GLU A 112 1.43 -5.10 -18.74
C GLU A 112 1.59 -3.88 -19.66
N GLY A 113 2.11 -2.77 -19.14
CA GLY A 113 2.17 -1.49 -19.86
C GLY A 113 0.80 -0.83 -20.05
N GLY A 114 -0.16 -1.20 -19.21
CA GLY A 114 -1.52 -0.66 -19.19
C GLY A 114 -1.62 0.71 -18.52
N ALA A 115 -2.81 1.30 -18.58
CA ALA A 115 -3.11 2.55 -17.90
C ALA A 115 -3.48 2.30 -16.43
N LEU A 116 -2.78 2.97 -15.52
CA LEU A 116 -3.05 2.87 -14.08
C LEU A 116 -4.43 3.42 -13.74
N VAL A 117 -5.11 2.74 -12.82
CA VAL A 117 -6.42 3.13 -12.33
C VAL A 117 -6.24 4.05 -11.12
N LYS A 118 -6.97 5.17 -11.14
CA LYS A 118 -7.01 6.09 -10.00
C LYS A 118 -7.66 5.39 -8.82
N PHE A 119 -7.22 5.76 -7.62
CA PHE A 119 -7.92 5.34 -6.43
C PHE A 119 -9.33 5.96 -6.42
N VAL A 120 -10.36 5.12 -6.45
CA VAL A 120 -11.77 5.53 -6.42
C VAL A 120 -12.39 5.00 -5.13
N VAL A 121 -13.03 5.91 -4.40
CA VAL A 121 -13.70 5.67 -3.11
C VAL A 121 -14.62 4.45 -3.16
N ASP A 122 -15.50 4.38 -4.15
CA ASP A 122 -16.49 3.31 -4.28
C ASP A 122 -15.84 1.94 -4.53
N VAL A 123 -14.77 1.92 -5.34
CA VAL A 123 -14.02 0.69 -5.62
C VAL A 123 -13.35 0.19 -4.34
N TRP A 124 -12.73 1.10 -3.60
CA TRP A 124 -12.14 0.78 -2.31
C TRP A 124 -13.21 0.32 -1.31
N GLY A 125 -14.34 1.02 -1.21
CA GLY A 125 -15.44 0.70 -0.30
C GLY A 125 -16.05 -0.67 -0.57
N ALA A 126 -16.17 -1.08 -1.83
CA ALA A 126 -16.59 -2.42 -2.20
C ALA A 126 -15.59 -3.49 -1.73
N LYS A 127 -14.29 -3.26 -1.90
CA LYS A 127 -13.22 -4.15 -1.42
C LYS A 127 -13.18 -4.19 0.11
N PHE A 128 -13.31 -3.05 0.78
CA PHE A 128 -13.41 -2.97 2.24
C PHE A 128 -14.58 -3.79 2.78
N LYS A 129 -15.77 -3.67 2.18
CA LYS A 129 -16.94 -4.48 2.56
C LYS A 129 -16.68 -5.98 2.37
N HIS A 130 -16.01 -6.36 1.27
CA HIS A 130 -15.62 -7.74 1.02
C HIS A 130 -14.69 -8.30 2.10
N TYR A 131 -13.59 -7.60 2.40
CA TYR A 131 -12.64 -8.02 3.42
C TYR A 131 -13.21 -7.93 4.83
N GLY A 132 -14.05 -6.92 5.11
CA GLY A 132 -14.76 -6.76 6.37
C GLY A 132 -15.56 -8.02 6.71
N ALA A 133 -16.41 -8.47 5.80
CA ALA A 133 -17.18 -9.70 5.97
C ALA A 133 -16.30 -10.96 6.12
N LYS A 134 -15.14 -11.00 5.45
CA LYS A 134 -14.21 -12.14 5.51
C LYS A 134 -13.44 -12.19 6.82
N PHE A 135 -13.05 -11.04 7.36
CA PHE A 135 -12.19 -10.92 8.52
C PHE A 135 -12.97 -10.87 9.84
N GLU A 136 -14.23 -10.45 9.82
CA GLU A 136 -15.06 -10.31 11.01
C GLU A 136 -15.10 -11.58 11.87
N ALA A 137 -15.23 -12.75 11.26
CA ALA A 137 -15.28 -14.02 11.97
C ALA A 137 -13.97 -14.38 12.72
N THR A 138 -12.83 -13.83 12.30
CA THR A 138 -11.50 -14.16 12.86
C THR A 138 -10.94 -13.03 13.73
N PHE A 139 -11.14 -11.78 13.32
CA PHE A 139 -10.51 -10.60 13.90
C PHE A 139 -11.52 -9.61 14.52
N GLY A 140 -12.82 -9.90 14.44
CA GLY A 140 -13.87 -9.02 14.94
C GLY A 140 -14.12 -7.81 14.02
N PRO A 141 -14.86 -6.80 14.52
CA PRO A 141 -15.25 -5.62 13.75
C PRO A 141 -14.04 -4.92 13.12
N GLN A 142 -14.20 -4.51 11.86
CA GLN A 142 -13.14 -3.87 11.09
C GLN A 142 -13.41 -2.36 10.99
N GLN A 143 -12.38 -1.55 11.21
CA GLN A 143 -12.47 -0.09 11.15
C GLN A 143 -12.32 0.36 9.69
N GLY A 144 -13.27 1.17 9.22
CA GLY A 144 -13.17 1.88 7.94
C GLY A 144 -12.20 3.07 8.02
N PRO A 145 -12.13 3.91 6.98
CA PRO A 145 -11.49 5.22 7.11
C PRO A 145 -12.29 6.06 8.11
N PRO A 146 -11.69 7.09 8.72
CA PRO A 146 -12.45 8.13 9.42
C PRO A 146 -13.59 8.67 8.54
N ASP A 147 -14.74 9.02 9.12
CA ASP A 147 -15.92 9.49 8.37
C ASP A 147 -15.64 10.75 7.50
N ASP A 148 -14.58 11.50 7.81
CA ASP A 148 -14.13 12.71 7.13
C ASP A 148 -12.91 12.48 6.21
N HIS A 149 -12.53 11.22 5.95
CA HIS A 149 -11.36 10.91 5.14
C HIS A 149 -11.52 11.48 3.72
N PRO A 150 -10.48 12.09 3.10
CA PRO A 150 -10.56 12.67 1.76
C PRO A 150 -11.03 11.67 0.69
N LEU A 151 -10.69 10.38 0.87
CA LEU A 151 -11.17 9.26 0.07
C LEU A 151 -12.62 8.81 0.39
N LEU A 152 -13.39 9.55 1.17
CA LEU A 152 -14.83 9.37 1.36
C LEU A 152 -15.64 10.59 0.92
N VAL A 153 -14.95 11.68 0.56
CA VAL A 153 -15.58 12.88 0.02
C VAL A 153 -15.89 12.61 -1.45
N GLU A 154 -17.18 12.54 -1.80
CA GLU A 154 -17.61 12.54 -3.20
C GLU A 154 -16.94 13.72 -3.91
N GLU A 155 -16.25 13.47 -5.03
CA GLU A 155 -15.80 14.59 -5.87
C GLU A 155 -17.06 15.40 -6.22
N PRO A 156 -17.08 16.74 -6.01
CA PRO A 156 -18.22 17.53 -6.40
C PRO A 156 -18.46 17.26 -7.88
N GLU A 157 -19.67 16.84 -8.25
CA GLU A 157 -20.08 16.65 -9.65
C GLU A 157 -19.60 17.87 -10.42
N GLY A 158 -18.60 17.65 -11.28
CA GLY A 158 -17.98 18.73 -12.04
C GLY A 158 -19.07 19.42 -12.84
N ASP A 159 -19.39 20.66 -12.45
CA ASP A 159 -20.22 21.56 -13.22
C ASP A 159 -19.50 21.81 -14.55
N LEU A 160 -19.86 21.02 -15.56
CA LEU A 160 -19.52 21.29 -16.95
C LEU A 160 -20.41 22.43 -17.44
N GLY A 161 -20.05 23.64 -17.00
CA GLY A 161 -20.51 24.90 -17.58
C GLY A 161 -19.79 25.25 -18.88
#